data_AF-A0A447RLT6-F1
#
_entry.id   AF-A0A447RLT6-F1
#
_cell.length_a   1.000
_cell.length_b   1.000
_cell.length_c   1.000
_cell.angle_alpha   90.00
_cell.angle_beta   90.00
_cell.angle_gamma   90.00
#
_symmetry.space_group_name_H-M   'P 1'
#
loop_
_entity.id
_entity.type
_entity.pdbx_description
1 polymer ?
#
loop_
_entity_poly.entity_id
_entity_poly.type
_entity_poly.pdbx_seq_one_letter_code
_entity_poly.pdbx_strand_id
1 'polypeptide(L)'
;MPTGISSRFFASLNAAQRESLVALRSRNNGATLAAMLQATSLAAQADLRASLQARDFPFHYLCGERDAKFRAIAQTLAADLHLIHHAGHNAHRDNPAAVIACLAQILAS
;
A
#
# COMPACT_ATOMS: atom_id res chain seq x y z
N MET A 1 -18.64 -22.21 -6.09
CA MET A 1 -18.22 -20.80 -6.24
C MET A 1 -16.97 -20.59 -5.39
N PRO A 2 -15.83 -20.14 -5.91
CA PRO A 2 -14.69 -19.87 -5.04
C PRO A 2 -14.94 -18.56 -4.32
N THR A 3 -15.32 -18.66 -3.05
CA THR A 3 -15.49 -17.55 -2.12
C THR A 3 -14.14 -16.98 -1.74
N GLY A 4 -13.92 -15.70 -2.07
CA GLY A 4 -13.09 -14.79 -1.30
C GLY A 4 -11.61 -14.76 -1.64
N ILE A 5 -11.16 -13.61 -2.13
CA ILE A 5 -9.74 -13.21 -2.13
C ILE A 5 -9.29 -13.13 -0.66
N SER A 6 -8.77 -14.24 -0.12
CA SER A 6 -8.12 -14.29 1.19
C SER A 6 -6.66 -13.86 1.06
N SER A 7 -6.42 -12.63 0.60
CA SER A 7 -5.06 -12.09 0.58
C SER A 7 -4.76 -11.46 1.94
N ARG A 8 -3.58 -11.75 2.50
CA ARG A 8 -3.13 -11.25 3.81
C ARG A 8 -3.12 -9.71 3.90
N PHE A 9 -3.06 -9.03 2.75
CA PHE A 9 -3.10 -7.57 2.63
C PHE A 9 -4.45 -6.95 3.03
N PHE A 10 -5.55 -7.71 2.93
CA PHE A 10 -6.90 -7.24 3.25
C PHE A 10 -7.45 -7.84 4.55
N ALA A 11 -6.59 -8.47 5.36
CA ALA A 11 -6.98 -9.09 6.62
C ALA A 11 -7.53 -8.06 7.63
N SER A 12 -7.07 -6.82 7.57
CA SER A 12 -7.51 -5.72 8.45
C SER A 12 -8.90 -5.17 8.14
N LEU A 13 -9.49 -5.52 6.99
CA LEU A 13 -10.81 -5.02 6.59
C LEU A 13 -11.92 -5.79 7.31
N ASN A 14 -13.02 -5.11 7.66
CA ASN A 14 -14.26 -5.76 8.06
C ASN A 14 -15.12 -6.15 6.84
N ALA A 15 -16.22 -6.87 7.05
CA ALA A 15 -17.09 -7.35 5.97
C ALA A 15 -17.67 -6.20 5.12
N ALA A 16 -18.21 -5.16 5.77
CA ALA A 16 -18.80 -4.01 5.08
C ALA A 16 -17.77 -3.25 4.22
N GLN A 17 -16.54 -3.10 4.72
CA GLN A 17 -15.43 -2.51 3.97
C GLN A 17 -15.06 -3.36 2.74
N ARG A 18 -15.04 -4.69 2.88
CA ARG A 18 -14.79 -5.60 1.75
C ARG A 18 -15.90 -5.51 0.69
N GLU A 19 -17.17 -5.57 1.09
CA GLU A 19 -18.31 -5.44 0.18
C GLU A 19 -18.28 -4.13 -0.59
N SER A 20 -18.02 -3.02 0.11
CA SER A 20 -17.87 -1.69 -0.50
C SER A 20 -16.73 -1.66 -1.53
N LEU A 21 -15.60 -2.30 -1.24
CA LEU A 21 -14.48 -2.39 -2.18
C LEU A 21 -14.78 -3.31 -3.37
N VAL A 22 -15.47 -4.42 -3.16
CA VAL A 22 -15.89 -5.32 -4.25
C VAL A 22 -16.82 -4.57 -5.20
N ALA A 23 -17.84 -3.89 -4.68
CA ALA A 23 -18.79 -3.11 -5.48
C ALA A 23 -18.11 -1.95 -6.23
N LEU A 24 -17.08 -1.33 -5.62
CA LEU A 24 -16.29 -0.28 -6.26
C LEU A 24 -15.40 -0.84 -7.39
N ARG A 25 -14.71 -1.95 -7.13
CA ARG A 25 -13.69 -2.51 -8.04
C ARG A 25 -14.26 -3.38 -9.15
N SER A 26 -15.48 -3.91 -9.00
CA SER A 26 -16.18 -4.68 -10.04
C SER A 26 -16.48 -3.87 -11.31
N ARG A 27 -16.38 -2.54 -11.23
CA ARG A 27 -16.58 -1.62 -12.37
C ARG A 27 -15.37 -1.51 -13.30
N ASN A 28 -14.24 -2.12 -12.95
CA ASN A 28 -13.05 -2.11 -13.82
C ASN A 28 -13.18 -3.11 -14.98
N ASN A 29 -12.47 -2.84 -16.08
CA ASN A 29 -12.36 -3.79 -17.18
C ASN A 29 -11.34 -4.89 -16.83
N GLY A 30 -11.78 -6.15 -16.84
CA GLY A 30 -10.94 -7.29 -16.45
C GLY A 30 -9.74 -7.52 -17.38
N ALA A 31 -9.91 -7.32 -18.69
CA ALA A 31 -8.84 -7.55 -19.68
C ALA A 31 -7.71 -6.52 -19.53
N THR A 32 -8.06 -5.25 -19.34
CA THR A 32 -7.04 -4.20 -19.13
C THR A 32 -6.37 -4.33 -17.76
N LEU A 33 -7.09 -4.77 -16.73
CA LEU A 33 -6.49 -5.11 -15.43
C LEU A 33 -5.49 -6.26 -15.54
N ALA A 34 -5.83 -7.33 -16.26
CA ALA A 34 -4.94 -8.48 -16.46
C ALA A 34 -3.68 -8.08 -17.24
N ALA A 35 -3.84 -7.29 -18.30
CA ALA A 35 -2.71 -6.78 -19.08
C ALA A 35 -1.78 -5.93 -18.21
N MET A 36 -2.32 -5.00 -17.42
CA MET A 36 -1.51 -4.16 -16.53
C MET A 36 -0.84 -4.97 -15.42
N LEU A 37 -1.56 -5.92 -14.81
CA LEU A 37 -1.02 -6.80 -13.77
C LEU A 37 0.18 -7.62 -14.28
N GLN A 38 0.11 -8.11 -15.52
CA GLN A 38 1.23 -8.82 -16.15
C GLN A 38 2.38 -7.87 -16.47
N ALA A 39 2.09 -6.73 -17.11
CA ALA A 39 3.10 -5.77 -17.55
C ALA A 39 3.88 -5.14 -16.38
N THR A 40 3.26 -4.99 -15.21
CA THR A 40 3.90 -4.45 -14.00
C THR A 40 3.97 -5.46 -12.86
N SER A 41 4.10 -6.74 -13.20
CA SER A 41 4.21 -7.80 -12.18
C SER A 41 5.45 -7.61 -11.32
N LEU A 42 5.30 -7.75 -10.00
CA LEU A 42 6.41 -7.73 -9.05
C LEU A 42 7.46 -8.82 -9.35
N ALA A 43 7.07 -9.91 -10.02
CA ALA A 43 7.99 -10.98 -10.42
C ALA A 43 9.04 -10.52 -11.46
N ALA A 44 8.72 -9.48 -12.24
CA ALA A 44 9.63 -8.89 -13.23
C ALA A 44 10.27 -7.58 -12.74
N GLN A 45 9.93 -7.11 -11.55
CA GLN A 45 10.45 -5.86 -11.01
C GLN A 45 11.88 -6.06 -10.49
N ALA A 46 12.80 -5.19 -10.91
CA ALA A 46 14.15 -5.15 -10.37
C ALA A 46 14.15 -4.85 -8.85
N ASP A 47 15.18 -5.33 -8.15
CA ASP A 47 15.40 -4.92 -6.77
C ASP A 47 15.88 -3.46 -6.73
N LEU A 48 15.06 -2.60 -6.15
CA LEU A 48 15.32 -1.16 -6.06
C LEU A 48 16.03 -0.76 -4.77
N ARG A 49 16.37 -1.69 -3.87
CA ARG A 49 16.99 -1.36 -2.57
C ARG A 49 18.26 -0.53 -2.71
N ALA A 50 19.20 -0.98 -3.54
CA ALA A 50 20.47 -0.28 -3.73
C ALA A 50 20.27 1.11 -4.34
N SER A 51 19.42 1.22 -5.37
CA SER A 51 19.11 2.50 -6.01
C SER A 51 18.41 3.47 -5.05
N LEU A 52 17.48 2.98 -4.23
CA LEU A 52 16.82 3.79 -3.21
C LEU A 52 17.77 4.18 -2.08
N GLN A 53 18.75 3.37 -1.72
CA GLN A 53 19.75 3.74 -0.71
C GLN A 53 20.74 4.79 -1.22
N ALA A 54 21.06 4.77 -2.52
CA ALA A 54 21.97 5.71 -3.17
C ALA A 54 21.28 6.96 -3.76
N ARG A 55 19.98 7.14 -3.49
CA ARG A 55 19.17 8.25 -4.06
C ARG A 55 19.69 9.62 -3.61
N ASP A 56 19.49 10.61 -4.47
CA ASP A 56 19.76 12.04 -4.22
C ASP A 56 18.49 12.87 -3.99
N PHE A 57 17.33 12.21 -3.87
CA PHE A 57 16.03 12.84 -3.61
C PHE A 57 15.43 12.39 -2.27
N PRO A 58 14.59 13.25 -1.63
CA PRO A 58 13.84 12.87 -0.43
C PRO A 58 12.92 11.67 -0.71
N PHE A 59 12.85 10.73 0.23
CA PHE A 59 12.00 9.54 0.11
C PHE A 59 11.42 9.18 1.47
N HIS A 60 10.11 9.30 1.55
CA HIS A 60 9.33 8.99 2.73
C HIS A 60 8.47 7.77 2.47
N TYR A 61 8.36 6.90 3.47
CA TYR A 61 7.61 5.67 3.39
C TYR A 61 6.41 5.72 4.33
N LEU A 62 5.18 5.74 3.79
CA LEU A 62 3.97 5.69 4.61
C LEU A 62 3.48 4.25 4.71
N CYS A 63 3.24 3.77 5.93
CA CYS A 63 2.77 2.41 6.16
C CYS A 63 1.70 2.39 7.25
N GLY A 64 0.61 1.66 7.04
CA GLY A 64 -0.35 1.40 8.12
C GLY A 64 0.29 0.57 9.22
N GLU A 65 0.00 0.91 10.48
CA GLU A 65 0.51 0.22 11.67
C GLU A 65 0.26 -1.29 11.65
N ARG A 66 -0.87 -1.73 11.08
CA ARG A 66 -1.28 -3.14 11.02
C ARG A 66 -0.70 -3.89 9.81
N ASP A 67 0.07 -3.22 8.95
CA ASP A 67 0.72 -3.83 7.79
C ASP A 67 2.16 -4.25 8.11
N ALA A 68 2.27 -5.39 8.81
CA ALA A 68 3.56 -5.94 9.24
C ALA A 68 4.50 -6.24 8.07
N LYS A 69 3.97 -6.60 6.89
CA LYS A 69 4.79 -6.96 5.74
C LYS A 69 5.50 -5.74 5.17
N PHE A 70 4.77 -4.66 4.91
CA PHE A 70 5.37 -3.45 4.33
C PHE A 70 6.16 -2.64 5.36
N ARG A 71 5.79 -2.72 6.65
CA ARG A 71 6.63 -2.21 7.73
C ARG A 71 8.01 -2.88 7.75
N ALA A 72 8.08 -4.20 7.61
CA ALA A 72 9.35 -4.91 7.54
C ALA A 72 10.17 -4.50 6.31
N ILE A 73 9.54 -4.30 5.15
CA ILE A 73 10.23 -3.81 3.94
C ILE A 73 10.81 -2.41 4.16
N ALA A 74 10.03 -1.48 4.73
CA ALA A 74 10.50 -0.12 5.03
C ALA A 74 11.73 -0.11 5.95
N GLN A 75 11.77 -1.01 6.94
CA GLN A 75 12.94 -1.20 7.81
C GLN A 75 14.17 -1.66 7.02
N THR A 76 14.03 -2.58 6.06
CA THR A 76 15.17 -3.03 5.22
C THR A 76 15.69 -1.93 4.29
N LEU A 77 14.86 -0.95 3.94
CA LEU A 77 15.23 0.17 3.08
C LEU A 77 15.92 1.31 3.85
N ALA A 78 15.97 1.25 5.19
CA ALA A 78 16.33 2.37 6.05
C ALA A 78 15.59 3.67 5.63
N ALA A 79 14.31 3.54 5.28
CA ALA A 79 13.50 4.66 4.82
C ALA A 79 12.99 5.49 6.01
N ASP A 80 12.71 6.78 5.76
CA ASP A 80 11.97 7.62 6.71
C ASP A 80 10.53 7.13 6.78
N LEU A 81 10.29 6.21 7.72
CA LEU A 81 9.03 5.49 7.88
C LEU A 81 8.04 6.28 8.74
N HIS A 82 6.90 6.60 8.16
CA HIS A 82 5.75 7.20 8.82
C HIS A 82 4.67 6.15 9.04
N LEU A 83 4.44 5.79 10.31
CA LEU A 83 3.39 4.85 10.66
C LEU A 83 2.05 5.57 10.80
N ILE A 84 1.06 5.07 10.06
CA ILE A 84 -0.31 5.54 10.15
C ILE A 84 -1.05 4.66 11.15
N HIS A 85 -1.38 5.25 12.31
CA HIS A 85 -2.05 4.53 13.40
C HIS A 85 -3.46 4.09 13.01
N HIS A 86 -3.85 2.93 13.56
CA HIS A 86 -5.16 2.30 13.32
C HIS A 86 -5.48 1.97 11.85
N ALA A 87 -4.47 1.86 11.00
CA ALA A 87 -4.61 1.58 9.57
C ALA A 87 -3.92 0.28 9.14
N GLY A 88 -4.48 -0.39 8.12
CA GLY A 88 -3.84 -1.48 7.39
C GLY A 88 -3.15 -1.01 6.11
N HIS A 89 -3.11 -1.86 5.08
CA HIS A 89 -2.37 -1.60 3.84
C HIS A 89 -2.85 -0.32 3.13
N ASN A 90 -4.17 -0.15 2.98
CA ASN A 90 -4.76 1.05 2.37
C ASN A 90 -4.91 2.17 3.41
N ALA A 91 -3.78 2.60 3.99
CA ALA A 91 -3.80 3.48 5.16
C ALA A 91 -4.52 4.81 4.93
N HIS A 92 -4.42 5.37 3.72
CA HIS A 92 -5.13 6.57 3.32
C HIS A 92 -6.66 6.41 3.30
N ARG A 93 -7.17 5.17 3.16
CA ARG A 93 -8.60 4.88 3.20
C ARG A 93 -9.07 4.54 4.61
N ASP A 94 -8.23 3.86 5.39
CA ASP A 94 -8.54 3.48 6.77
C ASP A 94 -8.47 4.68 7.73
N ASN A 95 -7.48 5.58 7.55
CA ASN A 95 -7.29 6.77 8.35
C ASN A 95 -6.83 7.97 7.49
N PRO A 96 -7.75 8.57 6.69
CA PRO A 96 -7.41 9.66 5.78
C PRO A 96 -6.85 10.89 6.50
N ALA A 97 -7.38 11.22 7.68
CA ALA A 97 -6.94 12.38 8.45
C ALA A 97 -5.47 12.25 8.88
N ALA A 98 -5.05 11.07 9.36
CA ALA A 98 -3.66 10.84 9.72
C ALA A 98 -2.71 10.87 8.52
N VAL A 99 -3.13 10.37 7.35
CA VAL A 99 -2.34 10.49 6.12
C VAL A 99 -2.22 11.94 5.68
N ILE A 100 -3.30 12.72 5.74
CA ILE A 100 -3.27 14.16 5.41
C ILE A 100 -2.30 14.90 6.33
N ALA A 101 -2.37 14.65 7.65
CA ALA A 101 -1.47 15.30 8.62
C ALA A 101 0.00 14.93 8.36
N CYS A 102 0.29 13.66 8.09
CA CYS A 102 1.63 13.19 7.75
C CYS A 102 2.15 13.84 6.46
N LEU A 103 1.33 13.90 5.41
CA LEU A 103 1.72 14.56 4.15
C LEU A 103 1.95 16.06 4.34
N ALA A 104 1.12 16.73 5.14
CA ALA A 104 1.31 18.15 5.45
C ALA A 104 2.63 18.41 6.19
N GLN A 105 3.05 17.51 7.07
CA GLN A 105 4.35 17.58 7.75
C GLN A 105 5.51 17.39 6.76
N ILE A 106 5.43 16.39 5.88
CA ILE A 106 6.45 16.11 4.86
C ILE A 106 6.59 17.27 3.86
N LEU A 107 5.48 17.87 3.44
CA LEU A 107 5.50 18.92 2.41
C LEU A 107 5.82 20.31 2.97
N ALA A 108 5.83 20.47 4.30
CA ALA A 108 6.19 21.71 4.97
C ALA A 108 7.68 21.78 5.34
N SER A 109 8.43 20.69 5.19
CA SER A 109 9.89 20.61 5.41
C SER A 109 10.67 20.91 4.15
#